data_AF-A0A7C5HUR4-F1
#
_entry.id   AF-A0A7C5HUR4-F1
#
_cell.length_a   1.000
_cell.length_b   1.000
_cell.length_c   1.000
_cell.angle_alpha   90.00
_cell.angle_beta   90.00
_cell.angle_gamma   90.00
#
_symmetry.space_group_name_H-M   'P 1'
#
loop_
_entity.id
_entity.type
_entity.pdbx_description
1 polymer ?
#
loop_
_entity_poly.entity_id
_entity_poly.type
_entity_poly.pdbx_seq_one_letter_code
_entity_poly.pdbx_strand_id
1 'polypeptide(L)'
;MKKAETHLLCGYLKPVSDIIVTLLLWSYFTVGFVILFFPSYLTAYLFSENREITFQRLNYKFYKGFFSLARLLVFGHKWLISDDVRSIRSSLIVCNHISYLDPILFLSLFEKQKTIVKSTFFRVPICGGVLKSSG
;
A
#
# COMPACT_ATOMS: atom_id res chain seq x y z
N MET A 1 26.35 -32.69 -7.21
CA MET A 1 26.36 -32.37 -5.76
C MET A 1 26.15 -30.89 -5.46
N LYS A 2 26.91 -29.93 -6.04
CA LYS A 2 26.77 -28.49 -5.74
C LYS A 2 25.35 -27.91 -5.84
N LYS A 3 24.55 -28.29 -6.85
CA LYS A 3 23.19 -27.77 -7.08
C LYS A 3 22.17 -28.19 -6.01
N ALA A 4 22.38 -29.34 -5.35
CA ALA A 4 21.50 -29.84 -4.29
C ALA A 4 21.77 -29.14 -2.96
N GLU A 5 23.05 -28.85 -2.65
CA GLU A 5 23.44 -28.07 -1.47
C GLU A 5 22.96 -26.62 -1.55
N THR A 6 22.99 -26.00 -2.73
CA THR A 6 22.45 -24.64 -2.93
C THR A 6 20.93 -24.60 -2.70
N HIS A 7 20.21 -25.64 -3.11
CA HIS A 7 18.75 -25.75 -2.87
C HIS A 7 18.41 -25.93 -1.39
N LEU A 8 19.22 -26.71 -0.65
CA LEU A 8 19.04 -26.92 0.79
C LEU A 8 19.33 -25.65 1.60
N LEU A 9 20.45 -24.96 1.33
CA LEU A 9 20.78 -23.67 1.94
C LEU A 9 19.71 -22.60 1.65
N CYS A 10 19.19 -22.57 0.42
CA CYS A 10 18.11 -21.67 0.04
C CYS A 10 16.80 -21.98 0.79
N GLY A 11 16.53 -23.26 1.10
CA GLY A 11 15.37 -23.68 1.88
C GLY A 11 15.37 -23.19 3.33
N TYR A 12 16.53 -23.18 4.00
CA TYR A 12 16.65 -22.71 5.39
C TYR A 12 16.77 -21.18 5.52
N LEU A 13 17.39 -20.51 4.54
CA LEU A 13 17.52 -19.05 4.54
C LEU A 13 16.21 -18.35 4.16
N LYS A 14 15.32 -19.02 3.43
CA LYS A 14 14.06 -18.45 2.97
C LYS A 14 13.11 -18.05 4.10
N PRO A 15 12.81 -18.88 5.12
CA PRO A 15 11.99 -18.46 6.25
C PRO A 15 12.54 -17.24 6.98
N VAL A 16 13.86 -17.17 7.16
CA VAL A 16 14.50 -16.02 7.81
C VAL A 16 14.34 -14.76 6.96
N SER A 17 14.58 -14.87 5.65
CA SER A 17 14.33 -13.78 4.70
C SER A 17 12.88 -13.33 4.73
N ASP A 18 11.93 -14.27 4.69
CA ASP A 18 10.49 -13.98 4.71
C ASP A 18 10.07 -13.27 6.00
N ILE A 19 10.64 -13.66 7.15
CA ILE A 19 10.43 -12.98 8.43
C ILE A 19 11.02 -11.56 8.37
N ILE A 20 12.25 -11.39 7.91
CA ILE A 20 12.89 -10.07 7.79
C ILE A 20 12.07 -9.15 6.89
N VAL A 21 11.66 -9.63 5.70
CA VAL A 21 10.85 -8.86 4.75
C VAL A 21 9.50 -8.49 5.36
N THR A 22 8.84 -9.45 6.02
CA THR A 22 7.59 -9.22 6.74
C THR A 22 7.76 -8.13 7.80
N LEU A 23 8.80 -8.22 8.64
CA LEU A 23 9.07 -7.25 9.69
C LEU A 23 9.37 -5.86 9.14
N LEU A 24 10.13 -5.75 8.06
CA LEU A 24 10.44 -4.47 7.42
C LEU A 24 9.19 -3.82 6.82
N LEU A 25 8.38 -4.57 6.07
CA LEU A 25 7.14 -4.07 5.49
C LEU A 25 6.11 -3.72 6.57
N TRP A 26 6.01 -4.55 7.60
CA TRP A 26 5.13 -4.31 8.74
C TRP A 26 5.56 -3.05 9.50
N SER A 27 6.87 -2.86 9.75
CA SER A 27 7.40 -1.67 10.42
C SER A 27 7.16 -0.41 9.60
N TYR A 28 7.34 -0.46 8.28
CA TYR A 28 6.96 0.67 7.42
C TYR A 28 5.47 1.00 7.57
N PHE A 29 4.62 -0.03 7.54
CA PHE A 29 3.18 0.16 7.58
C PHE A 29 2.67 0.67 8.93
N THR A 30 3.22 0.18 10.04
CA THR A 30 2.77 0.54 11.39
C THR A 30 3.55 1.74 11.94
N VAL A 31 4.84 1.58 12.18
CA VAL A 31 5.71 2.60 12.76
C VAL A 31 5.84 3.79 11.80
N GLY A 32 6.07 3.51 10.51
CA GLY A 32 6.13 4.56 9.50
C GLY A 32 4.84 5.37 9.44
N PHE A 33 3.67 4.71 9.51
CA PHE A 33 2.40 5.41 9.59
C PHE A 33 2.32 6.33 10.81
N VAL A 34 2.60 5.81 12.01
CA VAL A 34 2.49 6.58 13.26
C VAL A 34 3.44 7.78 13.30
N ILE A 35 4.69 7.61 12.86
CA ILE A 35 5.73 8.64 13.00
C ILE A 35 5.66 9.67 11.88
N LEU A 36 5.48 9.24 10.63
CA LEU A 36 5.65 10.12 9.47
C LEU A 36 4.31 10.56 8.89
N PHE A 37 3.37 9.63 8.77
CA PHE A 37 2.14 9.89 8.03
C PHE A 37 1.03 10.43 8.91
N PHE A 38 0.85 9.91 10.13
CA PHE A 38 -0.18 10.37 11.05
C PHE A 38 -0.07 11.87 11.38
N PRO A 39 1.12 12.44 11.67
CA PRO A 39 1.26 13.89 11.81
C PRO A 39 0.90 14.64 10.52
N SER A 40 1.24 14.07 9.36
CA SER A 40 0.88 14.64 8.06
C SER A 40 -0.64 14.62 7.80
N TYR A 41 -1.35 13.57 8.22
CA TYR A 41 -2.81 13.51 8.19
C TYR A 41 -3.44 14.51 9.15
N LEU A 42 -2.89 14.64 10.37
CA LEU A 42 -3.40 15.56 11.36
C LEU A 42 -3.23 17.03 10.91
N THR A 43 -2.05 17.37 10.38
CA THR A 43 -1.80 18.71 9.81
C THR A 43 -2.71 18.97 8.60
N ALA A 44 -2.88 18.02 7.69
CA ALA A 44 -3.82 18.15 6.59
C ALA A 44 -5.27 18.32 7.08
N TYR A 45 -5.68 17.61 8.11
CA TYR A 45 -7.03 17.73 8.67
C TYR A 45 -7.28 19.12 9.25
N LEU A 46 -6.30 19.70 9.95
CA LEU A 46 -6.43 20.99 10.60
C LEU A 46 -6.30 22.17 9.63
N PHE A 47 -5.40 22.09 8.64
CA PHE A 47 -4.99 23.24 7.84
C PHE A 47 -5.33 23.15 6.34
N SER A 48 -5.70 21.98 5.81
CA SER A 48 -5.98 21.86 4.38
C SER A 48 -7.37 22.38 4.03
N GLU A 49 -7.44 23.31 3.08
CA GLU A 49 -8.69 23.81 2.50
C GLU A 49 -9.44 22.70 1.75
N ASN A 50 -8.74 21.93 0.91
CA ASN A 50 -9.30 20.76 0.23
C ASN A 50 -8.79 19.46 0.86
N ARG A 51 -9.43 19.06 1.95
CA ARG A 51 -9.04 17.86 2.72
C ARG A 51 -9.06 16.58 1.89
N GLU A 52 -10.06 16.43 1.01
CA GLU A 52 -10.21 15.22 0.19
C GLU A 52 -8.98 14.97 -0.69
N ILE A 53 -8.61 15.96 -1.50
CA ILE A 53 -7.46 15.84 -2.41
C ILE A 53 -6.16 15.66 -1.62
N THR A 54 -6.00 16.36 -0.49
CA THR A 54 -4.79 16.25 0.33
C THR A 54 -4.67 14.85 0.94
N PHE A 55 -5.75 14.28 1.45
CA PHE A 55 -5.77 12.92 1.99
C PHE A 55 -5.50 11.88 0.91
N GLN A 56 -6.11 12.01 -0.28
CA GLN A 56 -5.84 11.16 -1.44
C GLN A 56 -4.35 11.18 -1.82
N ARG A 57 -3.73 12.36 -1.87
CA ARG A 57 -2.29 12.53 -2.12
C ARG A 57 -1.39 11.91 -1.06
N LEU A 58 -1.76 12.07 0.21
CA LEU A 58 -1.02 11.47 1.33
C LEU A 58 -1.09 9.94 1.26
N ASN A 59 -2.28 9.39 1.05
CA ASN A 59 -2.48 7.95 0.83
C ASN A 59 -1.61 7.47 -0.34
N TYR A 60 -1.68 8.16 -1.48
CA TYR A 60 -0.89 7.79 -2.67
C TYR A 60 0.60 7.72 -2.38
N LYS A 61 1.16 8.75 -1.73
CA LYS A 61 2.58 8.76 -1.37
C LYS A 61 2.93 7.62 -0.41
N PHE A 62 2.09 7.39 0.62
CA PHE A 62 2.30 6.32 1.59
C PHE A 62 2.34 4.95 0.94
N TYR A 63 1.30 4.61 0.18
CA TYR A 63 1.17 3.29 -0.44
C TYR A 63 2.12 3.10 -1.62
N LYS A 64 2.43 4.15 -2.40
CA LYS A 64 3.49 4.09 -3.42
C LYS A 64 4.84 3.78 -2.79
N GLY A 65 5.17 4.40 -1.65
CA GLY A 65 6.39 4.07 -0.90
C GLY A 65 6.39 2.63 -0.42
N PHE A 66 5.27 2.16 0.17
CA PHE A 66 5.11 0.78 0.63
C PHE A 66 5.36 -0.24 -0.49
N PHE A 67 4.72 -0.07 -1.65
CA PHE A 67 4.89 -1.01 -2.77
C PHE A 67 6.24 -0.87 -3.47
N SER A 68 6.86 0.31 -3.43
CA SER A 68 8.26 0.47 -3.89
C SER A 68 9.22 -0.32 -3.01
N LEU A 69 9.03 -0.27 -1.67
CA LEU A 69 9.80 -1.06 -0.72
C LEU A 69 9.52 -2.57 -0.90
N ALA A 70 8.26 -2.96 -1.07
CA ALA A 70 7.90 -4.36 -1.31
C ALA A 70 8.54 -4.90 -2.59
N ARG A 71 8.59 -4.10 -3.67
CA ARG A 71 9.26 -4.48 -4.92
C ARG A 71 10.77 -4.64 -4.76
N LEU A 72 11.39 -3.87 -3.87
CA LEU A 72 12.82 -3.98 -3.55
C LEU A 72 13.12 -5.23 -2.72
N LEU A 73 12.28 -5.53 -1.72
CA LEU A 73 12.53 -6.58 -0.73
C LEU A 73 12.07 -7.97 -1.19
N VAL A 74 10.97 -8.06 -1.94
CA VAL A 74 10.41 -9.35 -2.42
C VAL A 74 11.05 -9.71 -3.76
N PHE A 75 12.25 -10.27 -3.70
CA PHE A 75 13.01 -10.63 -4.88
C PHE A 75 12.28 -11.69 -5.73
N GLY A 76 12.20 -11.47 -7.04
CA GLY A 76 11.55 -12.38 -7.99
C GLY A 76 10.05 -12.16 -8.19
N HIS A 77 9.41 -11.26 -7.44
CA HIS A 77 8.02 -10.88 -7.72
C HIS A 77 7.94 -10.04 -9.01
N LYS A 78 7.18 -10.53 -10.00
CA LYS A 78 6.99 -9.83 -11.27
C LYS A 78 5.84 -8.84 -11.16
N TRP A 79 6.14 -7.58 -11.42
CA TRP A 79 5.17 -6.50 -11.49
C TRP A 79 4.88 -6.17 -12.95
N LEU A 80 3.73 -6.64 -13.44
CA LEU A 80 3.27 -6.40 -14.81
C LEU A 80 2.07 -5.46 -14.74
N ILE A 81 2.32 -4.16 -14.84
CA ILE A 81 1.29 -3.12 -14.88
C ILE A 81 1.59 -2.30 -16.13
N SER A 82 0.71 -2.39 -17.13
CA SER A 82 0.88 -1.66 -18.39
C SER A 82 0.83 -0.15 -18.15
N ASP A 83 1.51 0.59 -19.03
CA ASP A 83 1.48 2.05 -18.98
C ASP A 83 0.07 2.58 -19.26
N ASP A 84 -0.71 1.88 -20.09
CA ASP A 84 -2.13 2.19 -20.32
C ASP A 84 -2.90 2.21 -19.00
N VAL A 85 -2.71 1.22 -18.12
CA VAL A 85 -3.37 1.18 -16.80
C VAL A 85 -2.92 2.37 -15.94
N ARG A 86 -1.63 2.72 -15.94
CA ARG A 86 -1.12 3.87 -15.20
C ARG A 86 -1.64 5.21 -15.73
N SER A 87 -2.00 5.26 -17.01
CA SER A 87 -2.52 6.43 -17.70
C SER A 87 -4.02 6.67 -17.48
N ILE A 88 -4.78 5.68 -16.98
CA ILE A 88 -6.23 5.80 -16.76
C ILE A 88 -6.56 7.02 -15.89
N ARG A 89 -7.46 7.88 -16.39
CA ARG A 89 -8.02 9.01 -15.65
C ARG A 89 -9.53 9.03 -15.81
N SER A 90 -10.23 9.59 -14.83
CA SER A 90 -11.68 9.86 -14.87
C SER A 90 -12.52 8.69 -15.37
N SER A 91 -12.23 7.49 -14.87
CA SER A 91 -12.84 6.24 -15.32
C SER A 91 -13.33 5.43 -14.14
N LEU A 92 -14.35 4.59 -14.36
CA LEU A 92 -14.74 3.53 -13.43
C LEU A 92 -13.89 2.30 -13.72
N ILE A 93 -13.10 1.86 -12.74
CA ILE A 93 -12.31 0.63 -12.87
C ILE A 93 -13.06 -0.53 -12.26
N VAL A 94 -13.28 -1.58 -13.05
CA VAL A 94 -13.88 -2.83 -12.61
C VAL A 94 -12.83 -3.92 -12.73
N CYS A 95 -12.55 -4.63 -11.63
CA CYS A 95 -11.57 -5.69 -11.58
C CYS A 95 -11.99 -6.79 -10.60
N ASN A 96 -11.26 -7.90 -10.64
CA ASN A 96 -11.31 -8.89 -9.57
C ASN A 96 -10.74 -8.33 -8.26
N HIS A 97 -11.20 -8.89 -7.13
CA HIS A 97 -10.69 -8.57 -5.79
C HIS A 97 -10.32 -9.88 -5.09
N ILE A 98 -9.02 -10.16 -4.99
CA ILE A 98 -8.46 -11.40 -4.44
C ILE A 98 -7.87 -11.16 -3.05
N SER A 99 -7.32 -9.97 -2.79
CA SER A 99 -6.57 -9.67 -1.58
C SER A 99 -6.93 -8.30 -1.00
N TYR A 100 -6.83 -8.18 0.32
CA TYR A 100 -6.87 -6.88 1.00
C TYR A 100 -5.76 -5.92 0.55
N LEU A 101 -4.73 -6.42 -0.15
CA LEU A 101 -3.73 -5.58 -0.79
C LEU A 101 -4.25 -4.85 -2.03
N ASP A 102 -5.33 -5.31 -2.66
CA ASP A 102 -5.78 -4.74 -3.94
C ASP A 102 -6.20 -3.27 -3.80
N PRO A 103 -7.03 -2.86 -2.82
CA PRO A 103 -7.43 -1.46 -2.70
C PRO A 103 -6.25 -0.53 -2.41
N ILE A 104 -5.28 -0.98 -1.60
CA ILE A 104 -4.09 -0.18 -1.31
C ILE A 104 -3.09 -0.17 -2.47
N LEU A 105 -3.07 -1.22 -3.30
CA LEU A 105 -2.34 -1.22 -4.57
C LEU A 105 -2.91 -0.15 -5.50
N PHE A 106 -4.24 -0.06 -5.61
CA PHE A 106 -4.88 1.01 -6.38
C PHE A 106 -4.54 2.41 -5.84
N LEU A 107 -4.51 2.58 -4.51
CA LEU A 107 -4.06 3.85 -3.92
C LEU A 107 -2.61 4.18 -4.27
N SER A 108 -1.75 3.18 -4.52
CA SER A 108 -0.37 3.41 -4.96
C SER A 108 -0.24 3.76 -6.45
N LEU A 109 -1.24 3.43 -7.26
CA LEU A 109 -1.24 3.65 -8.71
C LEU A 109 -1.94 4.95 -9.09
N PHE A 110 -3.05 5.26 -8.43
CA PHE A 110 -3.92 6.38 -8.76
C PHE A 110 -3.93 7.41 -7.62
N GLU A 111 -3.32 8.57 -7.86
CA GLU A 111 -3.21 9.63 -6.85
C GLU A 111 -4.58 10.11 -6.34
N LYS A 112 -5.56 10.18 -7.24
CA LYS A 112 -6.90 10.67 -6.97
C LYS A 112 -7.90 9.60 -7.40
N GLN A 113 -8.44 8.87 -6.43
CA GLN A 113 -9.44 7.83 -6.65
C GLN A 113 -10.40 7.72 -5.48
N LYS A 114 -11.58 7.15 -5.75
CA LYS A 114 -12.58 6.76 -4.75
C LYS A 114 -12.88 5.28 -4.93
N THR A 115 -13.14 4.59 -3.83
CA THR A 115 -13.40 3.14 -3.84
C THR A 115 -14.66 2.84 -3.04
N ILE A 116 -15.49 1.93 -3.55
CA ILE A 116 -16.67 1.46 -2.84
C ILE A 116 -16.22 0.46 -1.78
N VAL A 117 -16.53 0.75 -0.52
CA VAL A 117 -16.19 -0.10 0.63
C VAL A 117 -17.44 -0.44 1.44
N LYS A 118 -17.41 -1.57 2.16
CA LYS A 118 -18.50 -1.94 3.07
C LYS A 118 -18.64 -0.91 4.19
N SER A 119 -19.88 -0.67 4.62
CA SER A 119 -20.19 0.32 5.66
C SER A 119 -19.48 0.06 7.00
N THR A 120 -19.14 -1.20 7.27
CA THR A 120 -18.41 -1.63 8.47
C THR A 120 -17.04 -0.98 8.62
N PHE A 121 -16.35 -0.68 7.50
CA PHE A 121 -15.02 -0.03 7.55
C PHE A 121 -15.09 1.39 8.12
N PHE A 122 -16.22 2.09 7.95
CA PHE A 122 -16.42 3.43 8.51
C PHE A 122 -16.63 3.45 10.02
N ARG A 123 -16.82 2.29 10.66
CA ARG A 123 -16.94 2.16 12.13
C ARG A 123 -15.59 2.01 12.82
N VAL A 124 -14.54 1.65 12.09
CA VAL A 124 -13.18 1.57 12.64
C VAL A 124 -12.64 2.99 12.78
N PRO A 125 -12.19 3.46 13.97
CA PRO A 125 -11.98 4.89 14.19
C PRO A 125 -10.97 5.54 13.23
N ILE A 126 -9.76 4.99 13.16
CA ILE A 126 -8.68 5.54 12.34
C ILE A 126 -8.97 5.30 10.85
N CYS A 127 -9.29 4.06 10.48
CA CYS A 127 -9.56 3.68 9.09
C CYS A 127 -10.79 4.42 8.52
N GLY A 128 -11.88 4.46 9.28
CA GLY A 128 -13.10 5.16 8.91
C GLY A 128 -12.92 6.67 8.81
N GLY A 129 -12.09 7.27 9.67
CA GLY A 129 -11.71 8.68 9.55
C GLY A 129 -10.98 8.96 8.23
N VAL A 130 -9.94 8.19 7.93
CA VAL A 130 -9.18 8.32 6.68
C VAL A 130 -10.07 8.11 5.46
N LEU A 131 -10.94 7.10 5.48
CA LEU A 131 -11.86 6.80 4.38
C LEU A 131 -12.84 7.96 4.13
N LYS A 132 -13.50 8.47 5.17
CA LYS A 132 -14.43 9.62 5.06
C LYS A 132 -13.74 10.87 4.53
N SER A 133 -12.49 11.09 4.94
CA SER A 133 -11.71 12.23 4.48
C SER A 133 -11.12 12.06 3.08
N SER A 134 -11.14 10.86 2.49
CA SER A 134 -10.53 10.59 1.18
C SER A 134 -11.56 10.47 0.03
N GLY A 135 -12.85 10.55 0.34
CA GLY A 135 -13.95 10.50 -0.64
C GLY A 135 -14.66 9.16 -0.68
#